data_AF-A0A0B5E1V5-F1
#
_entry.id   AF-A0A0B5E1V5-F1
#
_cell.length_a   1.000
_cell.length_b   1.000
_cell.length_c   1.000
_cell.angle_alpha   90.00
_cell.angle_beta   90.00
_cell.angle_gamma   90.00
#
_symmetry.space_group_name_H-M   'P 1'
#
loop_
_entity.id
_entity.type
_entity.pdbx_description
1 polymer ?
#
loop_
_entity_poly.entity_id
_entity_poly.type
_entity_poly.pdbx_seq_one_letter_code
_entity_poly.pdbx_strand_id
1 'polypeptide(L)'
;MTVRENIANPRFPTHIVGVAPQPNSHRTGSLIFRCENNRTEAFLNFDGVYGHRGTLRVRWAGMDRATRIGAEDSTTGQAAFISNPIAFIARMVEEGSVILDVEGYTARGTGQYRLTKTVDAIYALASTCEWETRLPPRKLASGTGPRPASDPAAAPAVSGPERSPPPPAGDRREIMSELALRLYFRDLKPEVEKYGLDRVSEILRETMVNYD
;
A
#
# COMPACT_ATOMS: atom_id res chain seq x y z
N MET A 1 -2.08 5.08 -5.47
CA MET A 1 -0.86 4.27 -5.26
C MET A 1 0.17 5.20 -4.68
N THR A 2 0.87 4.75 -3.65
CA THR A 2 1.93 5.54 -3.00
C THR A 2 3.20 4.71 -2.99
N VAL A 3 4.30 5.26 -3.49
CA VAL A 3 5.63 4.63 -3.38
C VAL A 3 6.51 5.59 -2.60
N ARG A 4 7.22 5.06 -1.60
CA ARG A 4 8.22 5.82 -0.85
C ARG A 4 9.49 5.00 -0.74
N GLU A 5 10.60 5.62 -1.14
CA GLU A 5 11.92 5.03 -1.08
C GLU A 5 12.82 5.92 -0.22
N ASN A 6 13.55 5.31 0.70
CA ASN A 6 14.65 5.97 1.39
C ASN A 6 15.93 5.19 1.10
N ILE A 7 16.64 5.63 0.07
CA ILE A 7 17.92 5.08 -0.38
C ILE A 7 19.10 5.79 0.31
N ALA A 8 18.84 6.87 1.05
CA ALA A 8 19.88 7.69 1.66
C ALA A 8 20.68 6.97 2.77
N ASN A 9 20.15 5.86 3.31
CA ASN A 9 20.88 4.99 4.22
C ASN A 9 21.11 3.61 3.57
N PRO A 10 22.25 3.40 2.87
CA PRO A 10 22.50 2.15 2.16
C PRO A 10 22.62 0.94 3.10
N ARG A 11 22.82 1.13 4.41
CA ARG A 11 22.80 0.03 5.39
C ARG A 11 21.39 -0.46 5.71
N PHE A 12 20.38 0.38 5.55
CA PHE A 12 19.00 0.10 5.95
C PHE A 12 18.03 0.65 4.90
N PRO A 13 18.04 0.09 3.68
CA PRO A 13 17.17 0.57 2.62
C PRO A 13 15.71 0.38 3.05
N THR A 14 14.90 1.42 2.83
CA THR A 14 13.46 1.38 3.09
C THR A 14 12.71 1.56 1.78
N HIS A 15 11.80 0.64 1.47
CA HIS A 15 10.92 0.73 0.32
C HIS A 15 9.49 0.40 0.74
N ILE A 16 8.56 1.31 0.48
CA ILE A 16 7.14 1.15 0.85
C ILE A 16 6.28 1.29 -0.39
N VAL A 17 5.42 0.31 -0.64
CA VAL A 17 4.41 0.31 -1.70
C VAL A 17 3.02 0.24 -1.08
N GLY A 18 2.21 1.27 -1.30
CA GLY A 18 0.81 1.32 -0.89
C GLY A 18 -0.14 1.10 -2.06
N VAL A 19 -1.01 0.11 -1.92
CA VAL A 19 -2.10 -0.22 -2.86
C VAL A 19 -3.42 0.23 -2.24
N ALA A 20 -4.05 1.20 -2.89
CA ALA A 20 -5.37 1.68 -2.49
C ALA A 20 -6.44 0.62 -2.82
N PRO A 21 -7.49 0.50 -2.00
CA PRO A 21 -8.63 -0.36 -2.31
C PRO A 21 -9.37 0.15 -3.55
N GLN A 22 -10.05 -0.75 -4.26
CA GLN A 22 -10.96 -0.40 -5.35
C GLN A 22 -12.21 0.31 -4.81
N PRO A 23 -12.92 1.14 -5.61
CA PRO A 23 -14.06 1.93 -5.15
C PRO A 23 -15.24 1.13 -4.55
N ASN A 24 -15.36 -0.15 -4.88
CA ASN A 24 -16.37 -1.07 -4.33
C ASN A 24 -15.96 -1.70 -2.99
N SER A 25 -14.85 -1.25 -2.40
CA SER A 25 -14.41 -1.70 -1.09
C SER A 25 -15.17 -0.99 0.01
N HIS A 26 -15.37 -1.67 1.14
CA HIS A 26 -16.15 -1.17 2.26
C HIS A 26 -15.34 -1.24 3.54
N ARG A 27 -15.13 -0.08 4.19
CA ARG A 27 -14.52 0.03 5.53
C ARG A 27 -13.15 -0.67 5.67
N THR A 28 -12.37 -0.70 4.59
CA THR A 28 -10.96 -1.12 4.59
C THR A 28 -10.10 0.00 4.06
N GLY A 29 -8.89 0.12 4.61
CA GLY A 29 -7.89 1.09 4.17
C GLY A 29 -6.97 0.52 3.09
N SER A 30 -5.74 1.04 3.06
CA SER A 30 -4.72 0.62 2.09
C SER A 30 -4.07 -0.70 2.49
N LEU A 31 -3.70 -1.48 1.48
CA LEU A 31 -2.79 -2.61 1.60
C LEU A 31 -1.36 -2.11 1.40
N ILE A 32 -0.50 -2.30 2.39
CA ILE A 32 0.87 -1.78 2.39
C ILE A 32 1.85 -2.94 2.35
N PHE A 33 2.87 -2.79 1.50
CA PHE A 33 4.06 -3.63 1.45
C PHE A 33 5.27 -2.79 1.84
N ARG A 34 6.10 -3.33 2.73
CA ARG A 34 7.28 -2.64 3.22
C ARG A 34 8.49 -3.56 3.21
N CYS A 35 9.60 -3.06 2.70
CA CYS A 35 10.93 -3.57 2.95
C CYS A 35 11.63 -2.59 3.90
N GLU A 36 12.08 -3.05 5.06
CA GLU A 36 12.87 -2.27 6.01
C GLU A 36 13.86 -3.19 6.72
N ASN A 37 15.13 -2.79 6.83
CA ASN A 37 16.18 -3.61 7.45
C ASN A 37 16.27 -5.03 6.89
N ASN A 38 16.15 -5.17 5.56
CA ASN A 38 16.07 -6.46 4.85
C ASN A 38 14.93 -7.39 5.33
N ARG A 39 13.91 -6.83 5.98
CA ARG A 39 12.70 -7.53 6.39
C ARG A 39 11.53 -7.04 5.57
N THR A 40 10.80 -7.99 4.99
CA THR A 40 9.57 -7.71 4.25
C THR A 40 8.36 -7.88 5.15
N GLU A 41 7.43 -6.95 5.03
CA GLU A 41 6.15 -6.95 5.72
C GLU A 41 5.04 -6.63 4.73
N ALA A 42 3.86 -7.17 5.01
CA ALA A 42 2.63 -6.87 4.30
C ALA A 42 1.55 -6.68 5.35
N PHE A 43 0.83 -5.57 5.32
CA PHE A 43 -0.22 -5.30 6.29
C PHE A 43 -1.38 -4.53 5.67
N LEU A 44 -2.57 -4.80 6.18
CA LEU A 44 -3.80 -4.14 5.79
C LEU A 44 -4.19 -3.14 6.89
N ASN A 45 -4.38 -1.88 6.52
CA ASN A 45 -4.98 -0.89 7.41
C ASN A 45 -6.51 -0.91 7.30
N PHE A 46 -7.21 -0.59 8.38
CA PHE A 46 -8.68 -0.49 8.42
C PHE A 46 -9.13 0.39 9.59
N ASP A 47 -10.41 0.78 9.56
CA ASP A 47 -11.03 1.47 10.67
C ASP A 47 -11.47 0.46 11.75
N GLY A 48 -11.19 0.78 13.01
CA GLY A 48 -11.54 -0.05 14.17
C GLY A 48 -10.36 -0.87 14.71
N VAL A 49 -10.67 -1.81 15.61
CA VAL A 49 -9.70 -2.65 16.33
C VAL A 49 -9.89 -4.09 15.90
N TYR A 50 -8.81 -4.72 15.44
CA TYR A 50 -8.80 -6.13 15.06
C TYR A 50 -8.91 -7.03 16.28
N GLY A 51 -8.15 -6.73 17.34
CA GLY A 51 -8.38 -7.24 18.69
C GLY A 51 -8.08 -8.73 18.88
N HIS A 52 -7.37 -9.38 17.94
CA HIS A 52 -6.94 -10.77 18.12
C HIS A 52 -5.79 -11.23 17.20
N ARG A 53 -5.14 -12.35 17.59
CA ARG A 53 -4.48 -13.26 16.64
C ARG A 53 -5.58 -14.04 15.94
N GLY A 54 -5.84 -13.68 14.71
CA GLY A 54 -6.98 -14.21 13.97
C GLY A 54 -6.67 -14.07 12.50
N THR A 55 -7.15 -14.98 11.70
CA THR A 55 -6.81 -15.03 10.29
C THR A 55 -7.55 -13.95 9.49
N LEU A 56 -6.92 -13.37 8.46
CA LEU A 56 -7.64 -12.62 7.42
C LEU A 56 -8.33 -13.60 6.48
N ARG A 57 -9.52 -13.27 5.98
CA ARG A 57 -10.12 -14.01 4.88
C ARG A 57 -9.65 -13.41 3.56
N VAL A 58 -9.24 -14.26 2.64
CA VAL A 58 -8.62 -13.89 1.38
C VAL A 58 -9.27 -14.64 0.25
N ARG A 59 -9.62 -13.92 -0.81
CA ARG A 59 -10.11 -14.51 -2.05
C ARG A 59 -9.29 -13.96 -3.21
N TRP A 60 -8.57 -14.87 -3.86
CA TRP A 60 -7.75 -14.56 -5.03
C TRP A 60 -8.62 -14.51 -6.30
N ALA A 61 -8.06 -13.99 -7.38
CA ALA A 61 -8.69 -14.08 -8.70
C ALA A 61 -8.95 -15.56 -9.04
N GLY A 62 -10.11 -15.88 -9.63
CA GLY A 62 -10.45 -17.24 -10.01
C GLY A 62 -10.84 -18.20 -8.86
N MET A 63 -10.91 -17.73 -7.62
CA MET A 63 -11.42 -18.54 -6.50
C MET A 63 -12.89 -18.25 -6.19
N ASP A 64 -13.68 -19.31 -6.08
CA ASP A 64 -15.11 -19.24 -5.73
C ASP A 64 -15.34 -18.93 -4.25
N ARG A 65 -14.40 -19.29 -3.36
CA ARG A 65 -14.53 -19.15 -1.91
C ARG A 65 -13.29 -18.50 -1.30
N ALA A 66 -13.51 -17.71 -0.25
CA ALA A 66 -12.42 -17.14 0.53
C ALA A 66 -11.75 -18.22 1.41
N THR A 67 -10.44 -18.12 1.58
CA THR A 67 -9.63 -18.93 2.49
C THR A 67 -9.07 -18.08 3.62
N ARG A 68 -8.57 -18.70 4.68
CA ARG A 68 -7.98 -17.99 5.83
C ARG A 68 -6.47 -17.97 5.71
N ILE A 69 -5.85 -16.80 5.92
CA ILE A 69 -4.39 -16.66 6.06
C ILE A 69 -4.05 -16.15 7.46
N GLY A 70 -2.88 -16.51 7.97
CA GLY A 70 -2.38 -16.00 9.25
C GLY A 70 -2.17 -14.48 9.20
N ALA A 71 -2.64 -13.79 10.24
CA ALA A 71 -2.34 -12.40 10.47
C ALA A 71 -2.16 -12.11 11.96
N GLU A 72 -1.34 -11.11 12.25
CA GLU A 72 -1.06 -10.60 13.59
C GLU A 72 -1.54 -9.16 13.70
N ASP A 73 -2.05 -8.80 14.87
CA ASP A 73 -2.51 -7.44 15.09
C ASP A 73 -1.32 -6.49 15.31
N SER A 74 -1.48 -5.25 14.84
CA SER A 74 -0.64 -4.12 15.23
C SER A 74 -0.81 -3.79 16.72
N THR A 75 0.16 -3.06 17.29
CA THR A 75 0.08 -2.58 18.69
C THR A 75 -1.18 -1.75 18.97
N THR A 76 -1.67 -0.98 18.00
CA THR A 76 -2.86 -0.13 18.13
C THR A 76 -4.16 -0.82 17.74
N GLY A 77 -4.11 -2.03 17.19
CA GLY A 77 -5.31 -2.72 16.71
C GLY A 77 -5.75 -2.36 15.29
N GLN A 78 -5.12 -1.37 14.64
CA GLN A 78 -5.63 -0.73 13.41
C GLN A 78 -5.01 -1.26 12.11
N ALA A 79 -4.12 -2.24 12.21
CA ALA A 79 -3.55 -2.94 11.08
C ALA A 79 -3.38 -4.43 11.36
N ALA A 80 -3.56 -5.25 10.33
CA ALA A 80 -3.32 -6.68 10.38
C ALA A 80 -2.10 -7.04 9.53
N PHE A 81 -1.04 -7.53 10.18
CA PHE A 81 0.21 -7.97 9.58
C PHE A 81 0.12 -9.41 9.09
N ILE A 82 0.30 -9.63 7.80
CA ILE A 82 0.22 -10.94 7.17
C ILE A 82 1.46 -11.77 7.54
N SER A 83 1.26 -12.98 8.08
CA SER A 83 2.33 -13.80 8.65
C SER A 83 3.38 -14.28 7.63
N ASN A 84 3.01 -14.49 6.36
CA ASN A 84 3.94 -14.84 5.30
C ASN A 84 3.87 -13.81 4.15
N PRO A 85 4.51 -12.65 4.33
CA PRO A 85 4.33 -11.51 3.44
C PRO A 85 4.89 -11.77 2.04
N ILE A 86 6.03 -12.45 1.92
CA ILE A 86 6.64 -12.73 0.61
C ILE A 86 5.76 -13.67 -0.22
N ALA A 87 5.26 -14.77 0.37
CA ALA A 87 4.37 -15.68 -0.36
C ALA A 87 3.05 -15.02 -0.74
N PHE A 88 2.52 -14.15 0.14
CA PHE A 88 1.32 -13.37 -0.15
C PHE A 88 1.55 -12.40 -1.33
N ILE A 89 2.67 -11.67 -1.33
CA ILE A 89 3.00 -10.71 -2.41
C ILE A 89 3.23 -11.44 -3.73
N ALA A 90 3.99 -12.53 -3.74
CA ALA A 90 4.24 -13.32 -4.95
C ALA A 90 2.94 -13.80 -5.59
N ARG A 91 2.02 -14.34 -4.77
CA ARG A 91 0.70 -14.75 -5.24
C ARG A 91 -0.13 -13.56 -5.74
N MET A 92 -0.07 -12.41 -5.08
CA MET A 92 -0.77 -11.22 -5.55
C MET A 92 -0.27 -10.75 -6.92
N VAL A 93 1.03 -10.85 -7.20
CA VAL A 93 1.61 -10.57 -8.52
C VAL A 93 1.13 -11.57 -9.56
N GLU A 94 1.07 -12.86 -9.21
CA GLU A 94 0.60 -13.93 -10.11
C GLU A 94 -0.88 -13.74 -10.50
N GLU A 95 -1.73 -13.50 -9.50
CA GLU A 95 -3.19 -13.41 -9.63
C GLU A 95 -3.66 -12.02 -10.10
N GLY A 96 -2.80 -11.00 -9.96
CA GLY A 96 -3.05 -9.60 -10.29
C GLY A 96 -4.07 -8.88 -9.39
N SER A 97 -4.88 -9.61 -8.61
CA SER A 97 -5.84 -9.04 -7.68
C SER A 97 -6.15 -9.95 -6.49
N VAL A 98 -6.60 -9.33 -5.40
CA VAL A 98 -6.99 -10.02 -4.18
C VAL A 98 -8.14 -9.27 -3.49
N ILE A 99 -9.03 -10.01 -2.86
CA ILE A 99 -10.06 -9.48 -1.96
C ILE A 99 -9.71 -9.94 -0.55
N LEU A 100 -9.67 -8.99 0.38
CA LEU A 100 -9.38 -9.21 1.79
C LEU A 100 -10.61 -8.84 2.61
N ASP A 101 -11.14 -9.77 3.41
CA ASP A 101 -12.15 -9.46 4.41
C ASP A 101 -11.49 -9.45 5.79
N VAL A 102 -11.68 -8.33 6.50
CA VAL A 102 -11.28 -8.15 7.88
C VAL A 102 -12.50 -8.32 8.78
N GLU A 103 -12.37 -9.18 9.77
CA GLU A 103 -13.37 -9.38 10.82
C GLU A 103 -12.63 -9.50 12.15
N GLY A 104 -12.60 -8.39 12.89
CA GLY A 104 -12.01 -8.29 14.21
C GLY A 104 -13.04 -7.90 15.26
N TYR A 105 -12.56 -7.39 16.40
CA TYR A 105 -13.39 -7.01 17.53
C TYR A 105 -14.37 -5.88 17.16
N THR A 106 -13.84 -4.74 16.69
CA THR A 106 -14.66 -3.65 16.12
C THR A 106 -14.37 -3.41 14.64
N ALA A 107 -13.25 -3.94 14.12
CA ALA A 107 -12.91 -3.87 12.71
C ALA A 107 -13.81 -4.79 11.86
N ARG A 108 -14.46 -4.24 10.84
CA ARG A 108 -15.20 -5.00 9.82
C ARG A 108 -15.10 -4.30 8.48
N GLY A 109 -14.71 -5.04 7.45
CA GLY A 109 -14.61 -4.50 6.11
C GLY A 109 -14.15 -5.50 5.07
N THR A 110 -14.39 -5.17 3.80
CA THR A 110 -13.94 -5.92 2.63
C THR A 110 -13.22 -4.98 1.68
N GLY A 111 -11.97 -5.31 1.34
CA GLY A 111 -11.14 -4.54 0.43
C GLY A 111 -10.75 -5.34 -0.80
N GLN A 112 -10.97 -4.79 -1.99
CA GLN A 112 -10.46 -5.35 -3.24
C GLN A 112 -9.22 -4.56 -3.70
N TYR A 113 -8.14 -5.26 -4.01
CA TYR A 113 -6.87 -4.66 -4.41
C TYR A 113 -6.43 -5.22 -5.76
N ARG A 114 -5.92 -4.36 -6.65
CA ARG A 114 -5.43 -4.74 -7.98
C ARG A 114 -4.03 -4.18 -8.20
N LEU A 115 -3.15 -5.02 -8.75
CA LEU A 115 -1.78 -4.63 -9.09
C LEU A 115 -1.66 -4.23 -10.56
N THR A 116 -2.32 -3.16 -11.01
CA THR A 116 -2.20 -2.74 -12.42
C THR A 116 -0.96 -1.89 -12.68
N LYS A 117 -0.80 -0.81 -11.91
CA LYS A 117 0.33 0.14 -12.04
C LYS A 117 1.40 -0.04 -10.96
N THR A 118 1.18 -0.96 -10.02
CA THR A 118 2.04 -1.18 -8.85
C THR A 118 3.04 -2.32 -9.03
N VAL A 119 2.91 -3.14 -10.08
CA VAL A 119 3.73 -4.35 -10.26
C VAL A 119 5.21 -4.01 -10.28
N ASP A 120 5.63 -3.01 -11.06
CA ASP A 120 7.05 -2.62 -11.13
C ASP A 120 7.59 -2.15 -9.77
N ALA A 121 6.76 -1.46 -8.97
CA ALA A 121 7.14 -1.07 -7.61
C ALA A 121 7.26 -2.29 -6.67
N ILE A 122 6.45 -3.33 -6.86
CA ILE A 122 6.60 -4.59 -6.12
C ILE A 122 7.92 -5.28 -6.48
N TYR A 123 8.31 -5.32 -7.75
CA TYR A 123 9.63 -5.86 -8.14
C TYR A 123 10.77 -5.03 -7.56
N ALA A 124 10.67 -3.70 -7.56
CA ALA A 124 11.67 -2.83 -6.93
C ALA A 124 11.78 -3.07 -5.42
N LEU A 125 10.65 -3.23 -4.72
CA LEU A 125 10.62 -3.62 -3.31
C LEU A 125 11.27 -4.99 -3.09
N ALA A 126 10.98 -5.97 -3.95
CA ALA A 126 11.56 -7.30 -3.86
C ALA A 126 13.07 -7.32 -4.11
N SER A 127 13.56 -6.48 -5.02
CA SER A 127 14.98 -6.25 -5.26
C SER A 127 15.64 -5.61 -4.02
N THR A 128 14.97 -4.62 -3.41
CA THR A 128 15.44 -3.94 -2.19
C THR A 128 15.63 -4.90 -1.01
N CYS A 129 14.79 -5.93 -0.89
CA CYS A 129 14.85 -6.95 0.16
C CYS A 129 15.42 -8.30 -0.31
N GLU A 130 16.09 -8.34 -1.48
CA GLU A 130 16.83 -9.51 -1.96
C GLU A 130 16.00 -10.81 -2.13
N TRP A 131 14.73 -10.71 -2.53
CA TRP A 131 13.88 -11.88 -2.79
C TRP A 131 13.16 -11.86 -4.14
N GLU A 132 13.61 -11.04 -5.09
CA GLU A 132 13.02 -10.92 -6.44
C GLU A 132 12.84 -12.28 -7.15
N THR A 133 13.73 -13.25 -6.92
CA THR A 133 13.66 -14.61 -7.49
C THR A 133 12.44 -15.42 -7.02
N ARG A 134 11.71 -14.95 -6.00
CA ARG A 134 10.47 -15.55 -5.51
C ARG A 134 9.22 -14.99 -6.19
N LEU A 135 9.35 -13.93 -6.99
CA LEU A 135 8.27 -13.43 -7.80
C LEU A 135 8.12 -14.25 -9.09
N PRO A 136 6.90 -14.39 -9.63
CA PRO A 136 6.74 -14.92 -10.97
C PRO A 136 7.51 -14.05 -11.99
N PRO A 137 7.90 -14.59 -13.16
CA PRO A 137 8.51 -13.79 -14.20
C PRO A 137 7.61 -12.62 -14.60
N ARG A 138 8.21 -11.46 -14.91
CA ARG A 138 7.45 -10.34 -15.48
C ARG A 138 6.78 -10.84 -16.75
N LYS A 139 5.45 -10.90 -16.74
CA LYS A 139 4.68 -11.01 -17.98
C LYS A 139 4.89 -9.67 -18.70
N LEU A 140 5.92 -9.60 -19.54
CA LEU A 140 6.06 -8.53 -20.51
C LEU A 140 4.70 -8.41 -21.18
N ALA A 141 4.01 -7.29 -20.93
CA ALA A 141 2.76 -6.99 -21.60
C ALA A 141 3.03 -7.23 -23.09
N SER A 142 2.42 -8.28 -23.64
CA SER A 142 2.72 -8.76 -24.98
C SER A 142 2.15 -7.72 -25.95
N GLY A 143 2.91 -6.65 -26.15
CA GLY A 143 2.71 -5.64 -27.17
C GLY A 143 3.17 -6.20 -28.50
N THR A 144 2.46 -7.20 -29.00
CA THR A 144 2.52 -7.65 -30.39
C THR A 144 1.09 -7.91 -30.86
N GLY A 145 0.24 -6.88 -30.75
CA GLY A 145 -0.80 -6.68 -31.75
C GLY A 145 -0.12 -6.20 -33.05
N PRO A 146 -0.56 -6.64 -34.25
CA PRO A 146 0.02 -6.19 -35.49
C PRO A 146 -0.07 -4.66 -35.58
N ARG A 147 1.10 -4.03 -35.75
CA ARG A 147 1.24 -2.60 -36.04
C ARG A 147 0.37 -2.30 -37.27
N PRO A 148 -0.65 -1.43 -37.20
CA PRO A 148 -1.34 -0.99 -38.41
C PRO A 148 -0.31 -0.32 -39.31
N ALA A 149 -0.35 -0.68 -40.59
CA ALA A 149 0.53 -0.15 -41.60
C ALA A 149 0.46 1.38 -41.58
N SER A 150 1.63 1.99 -41.59
CA SER A 150 1.85 3.42 -41.72
C SER A 150 1.34 3.94 -43.06
N ASP A 151 0.28 4.75 -43.03
CA ASP A 151 -0.03 5.68 -44.12
C ASP A 151 0.84 6.94 -44.00
N PRO A 152 1.34 7.51 -45.12
CA PRO A 152 2.24 8.64 -45.09
C PRO A 152 1.50 10.00 -45.15
N ALA A 153 2.03 10.93 -44.36
CA ALA A 153 2.11 12.37 -44.61
C ALA A 153 0.83 13.23 -44.65
N ALA A 154 0.64 13.99 -43.57
CA ALA A 154 0.38 15.42 -43.66
C ALA A 154 0.94 16.14 -42.42
N ALA A 155 1.72 17.19 -42.63
CA ALA A 155 2.18 18.15 -41.61
C ALA A 155 1.86 19.57 -42.12
N PRO A 156 1.98 20.62 -41.29
CA PRO A 156 1.55 20.78 -39.90
C PRO A 156 0.62 22.00 -39.75
N ALA A 157 -0.11 22.11 -38.63
CA ALA A 157 -0.73 23.37 -38.22
C ALA A 157 -0.23 23.78 -36.84
N VAL A 158 0.38 24.97 -36.79
CA VAL A 158 0.89 25.67 -35.62
C VAL A 158 -0.23 26.47 -34.97
N SER A 159 -0.43 26.35 -33.65
CA SER A 159 -1.07 27.33 -32.73
C SER A 159 -0.93 26.76 -31.31
N GLY A 160 -0.02 27.23 -30.45
CA GLY A 160 -0.22 28.32 -29.49
C GLY A 160 -0.09 27.76 -28.05
N PRO A 161 0.47 28.48 -27.05
CA PRO A 161 0.75 27.92 -25.74
C PRO A 161 -0.51 27.96 -24.85
N GLU A 162 -1.12 26.80 -24.62
CA GLU A 162 -2.20 26.64 -23.66
C GLU A 162 -1.60 26.53 -22.24
N ARG A 163 -1.90 27.51 -21.38
CA ARG A 163 -1.51 27.50 -19.98
C ARG A 163 -2.28 26.40 -19.25
N SER A 164 -1.57 25.40 -18.74
CA SER A 164 -2.15 24.41 -17.83
C SER A 164 -2.75 25.10 -16.60
N PRO A 165 -3.99 24.78 -16.21
CA PRO A 165 -4.55 25.20 -14.93
C PRO A 165 -3.78 24.53 -13.78
N PRO A 166 -3.64 25.21 -12.63
CA PRO A 166 -3.04 24.60 -11.44
C PRO A 166 -3.85 23.38 -10.99
N PRO A 167 -3.20 22.33 -10.46
CA PRO A 167 -3.91 21.16 -9.96
C PRO A 167 -4.88 21.57 -8.83
N PRO A 168 -6.07 20.95 -8.76
CA PRO A 168 -7.02 21.23 -7.69
C PRO A 168 -6.39 20.89 -6.33
N ALA A 169 -6.69 21.73 -5.34
CA ALA A 169 -6.31 21.50 -3.95
C ALA A 169 -6.75 20.09 -3.53
N GLY A 170 -5.77 19.23 -3.23
CA GLY A 170 -6.01 17.86 -2.82
C GLY A 170 -6.92 17.77 -1.61
N ASP A 171 -7.79 16.77 -1.63
CA ASP A 171 -8.78 16.50 -0.59
C ASP A 171 -8.06 16.35 0.76
N ARG A 172 -8.47 17.15 1.75
CA ARG A 172 -7.84 17.26 3.09
C ARG A 172 -7.71 15.90 3.79
N ARG A 173 -8.55 14.91 3.42
CA ARG A 173 -8.48 13.52 3.90
C ARG A 173 -7.27 12.73 3.39
N GLU A 174 -6.78 13.04 2.19
CA GLU A 174 -5.61 12.39 1.59
C GLU A 174 -4.32 12.86 2.28
N ILE A 175 -4.27 14.15 2.65
CA ILE A 175 -3.16 14.75 3.42
C ILE A 175 -3.07 14.15 4.83
N MET A 176 -4.20 13.91 5.49
CA MET A 176 -4.23 13.32 6.84
C MET A 176 -3.68 11.88 6.84
N SER A 177 -3.91 11.12 5.76
CA SER A 177 -3.35 9.79 5.60
C SER A 177 -1.82 9.84 5.39
N GLU A 178 -1.33 10.83 4.65
CA GLU A 178 0.10 11.07 4.46
C GLU A 178 0.81 11.55 5.73
N LEU A 179 0.15 12.38 6.54
CA LEU A 179 0.68 12.91 7.80
C LEU A 179 0.67 11.85 8.90
N ALA A 180 -0.40 11.04 8.98
CA ALA A 180 -0.43 9.85 9.84
C ALA A 180 0.70 8.88 9.48
N LEU A 181 0.94 8.63 8.19
CA LEU A 181 2.08 7.83 7.72
C LEU A 181 3.45 8.45 8.04
N ARG A 182 3.58 9.79 8.09
CA ARG A 182 4.81 10.46 8.51
C ARG A 182 5.05 10.38 10.02
N LEU A 183 4.00 10.61 10.82
CA LEU A 183 4.07 10.55 12.28
C LEU A 183 4.30 9.13 12.78
N TYR A 184 3.68 8.12 12.16
CA TYR A 184 3.75 6.73 12.64
C TYR A 184 5.10 6.05 12.41
N PHE A 185 5.87 6.44 11.36
CA PHE A 185 7.01 5.65 10.90
C PHE A 185 8.41 6.22 11.17
N ARG A 186 8.58 7.51 11.53
CA ARG A 186 9.93 8.08 11.65
C ARG A 186 10.36 8.46 13.07
N ASP A 187 9.47 9.03 13.90
CA ASP A 187 9.93 9.73 15.11
C ASP A 187 9.31 9.25 16.43
N LEU A 188 8.31 8.35 16.40
CA LEU A 188 7.60 7.97 17.63
C LEU A 188 8.25 6.84 18.41
N LYS A 189 9.10 6.00 17.82
CA LYS A 189 9.75 4.92 18.58
C LYS A 189 10.61 5.44 19.74
N PRO A 190 11.56 6.39 19.55
CA PRO A 190 12.34 6.93 20.66
C PRO A 190 11.49 7.76 21.62
N GLU A 191 10.45 8.46 21.13
CA GLU A 191 9.57 9.28 21.97
C GLU A 191 8.62 8.42 22.83
N VAL A 192 8.11 7.30 22.31
CA VAL A 192 7.31 6.32 23.07
C VAL A 192 8.19 5.60 24.10
N GLU A 193 9.45 5.28 23.76
CA GLU A 193 10.41 4.74 24.73
C GLU A 193 10.76 5.75 25.83
N LYS A 194 10.77 7.06 25.51
CA LYS A 194 11.15 8.14 26.44
C LYS A 194 10.00 8.67 27.30
N TYR A 195 8.79 8.74 26.77
CA TYR A 195 7.65 9.41 27.41
C TYR A 195 6.45 8.48 27.66
N GLY A 196 6.46 7.26 27.13
CA GLY A 196 5.36 6.32 27.23
C GLY A 196 4.23 6.63 26.24
N LEU A 197 3.52 5.58 25.83
CA LEU A 197 2.48 5.64 24.78
C LEU A 197 1.32 6.58 25.15
N ASP A 198 0.95 6.63 26.43
CA ASP A 198 -0.15 7.45 26.94
C ASP A 198 0.15 8.95 26.79
N ARG A 199 1.39 9.36 27.11
CA ARG A 199 1.81 10.77 27.03
C ARG A 199 1.93 11.25 25.59
N VAL A 200 2.44 10.39 24.71
CA VAL A 200 2.52 10.66 23.27
C VAL A 200 1.12 10.81 22.66
N SER A 201 0.16 9.98 23.10
CA SER A 201 -1.23 10.07 22.65
C SER A 201 -1.94 11.35 23.11
N GLU A 202 -1.62 11.83 24.30
CA GLU A 202 -2.13 13.10 24.85
C GLU A 202 -1.58 14.31 24.06
N ILE A 203 -0.28 14.34 23.78
CA ILE A 203 0.36 15.40 22.97
C ILE A 203 -0.24 15.46 21.56
N LEU A 204 -0.49 14.30 20.94
CA LEU A 204 -1.12 14.24 19.62
C LEU A 204 -2.56 14.76 19.66
N ARG A 205 -3.34 14.46 20.71
CA ARG A 205 -4.68 15.01 20.90
C ARG A 205 -4.67 16.52 21.09
N GLU A 206 -3.77 17.05 21.92
CA GLU A 206 -3.64 18.50 22.17
C GLU A 206 -3.20 19.26 20.90
N THR A 207 -2.34 18.65 20.09
CA THR A 207 -1.89 19.26 18.83
C THR A 207 -3.01 19.27 17.79
N MET A 208 -3.90 18.28 17.81
CA MET A 208 -5.03 18.20 16.88
C MET A 208 -6.20 19.14 17.23
N VAL A 209 -6.36 19.53 18.50
CA VAL A 209 -7.41 20.46 18.95
C VAL A 209 -7.08 21.93 18.61
N ASN A 210 -5.81 22.26 18.35
CA ASN A 210 -5.37 23.63 18.05
C ASN A 210 -5.35 23.99 16.54
N TYR A 211 -5.99 23.18 15.68
CA TYR A 211 -6.01 23.37 14.21
C TYR A 211 -7.43 23.47 13.61
N ASP A 212 -8.42 23.84 14.42
CA ASP A 212 -9.74 24.29 13.94
C ASP A 212 -9.73 25.76 13.52
#